data_AF-A0A0M0JV79-F1
#
_entry.id   AF-A0A0M0JV79-F1
#
_cell.length_a   1.000
_cell.length_b   1.000
_cell.length_c   1.000
_cell.angle_alpha   90.00
_cell.angle_beta   90.00
_cell.angle_gamma   90.00
#
_symmetry.space_group_name_H-M   'P 1'
#
loop_
_entity.id
_entity.type
_entity.pdbx_description
1 polymer ?
#
loop_
_entity_poly.entity_id
_entity_poly.type
_entity_poly.pdbx_seq_one_letter_code
_entity_poly.pdbx_strand_id
1 'polypeptide(L)'
;MVCKLNDPDYTWMSWKSDSLFQLIQLIEDALYLDAPIALKHIQHAIASRLNGKRAPELCALIGAGGDFGSAEEHASHAAAASNAEPAFVPEDVVEAPQQPASSTLPPEPLQQPSFSADAMEAALGLVDVATLAELKGVTRFWRALAQRVLCSRLCRRDGQPVPTRLDEITDLDVEQLIEAGRHGDAAVAGRMLPGLARLHGYGYVVDVAAVRAADLRNGAGNTRPPSLLHGTARDALNSCISGEGEPPLELTIAAVACAGSRVICGIPVQLMREDGVTKLNMSNRGLHVAAAMLIAYLIPATSVLKNCNLLKNRFDVESATMLAKIGAEKGIMISGMTRDQTVANFFNQNLQPADAILIASDLIFMAVVTELRLGSNPIGNNGAKAIAEALKVNTVLTQLWLNDNKIGDNGAKAIAEALKVNTVLTNLYLGYNSIGVEGAKAIAEALKVNTVLTKLVLYSNLSIGDEGAKAIAEALMVNTVLNNLGLLNIILGDAAKTALQDAVKGRRGFQLSL
;
A
#
# COMPACT_ATOMS: atom_id res chain seq x y z
N MET A 1 -28.27 23.53 -8.19
CA MET A 1 -26.81 23.31 -8.22
C MET A 1 -26.36 22.56 -6.96
N VAL A 2 -26.72 23.04 -5.76
CA VAL A 2 -26.51 22.34 -4.47
C VAL A 2 -27.02 20.88 -4.46
N CYS A 3 -28.22 20.61 -5.02
CA CYS A 3 -28.72 19.22 -5.11
C CYS A 3 -27.84 18.27 -5.93
N LYS A 4 -27.08 18.78 -6.92
CA LYS A 4 -26.11 17.97 -7.68
C LYS A 4 -24.80 17.77 -6.91
N LEU A 5 -24.41 18.76 -6.09
CA LEU A 5 -23.22 18.69 -5.24
C LEU A 5 -23.40 17.76 -4.03
N ASN A 6 -24.65 17.42 -3.71
CA ASN A 6 -25.03 16.47 -2.67
C ASN A 6 -25.57 15.15 -3.23
N ASP A 7 -25.38 14.89 -4.52
CA ASP A 7 -25.75 13.62 -5.13
C ASP A 7 -24.57 12.64 -5.02
N PRO A 8 -24.73 11.49 -4.31
CA PRO A 8 -23.66 10.51 -4.14
C PRO A 8 -23.26 9.80 -5.44
N ASP A 9 -24.13 9.79 -6.46
CA ASP A 9 -23.87 9.17 -7.77
C ASP A 9 -23.34 10.18 -8.80
N TYR A 10 -23.12 11.44 -8.39
CA TYR A 10 -22.54 12.45 -9.25
C TYR A 10 -21.08 12.12 -9.57
N THR A 11 -20.75 12.02 -10.85
CA THR A 11 -19.38 11.84 -11.33
C THR A 11 -18.64 13.18 -11.21
N TRP A 12 -17.97 13.37 -10.09
CA TRP A 12 -17.13 14.54 -9.83
C TRP A 12 -16.06 14.67 -10.93
N MET A 13 -15.93 15.87 -11.51
CA MET A 13 -14.80 16.16 -12.39
C MET A 13 -13.49 15.87 -11.64
N SER A 14 -12.54 15.25 -12.33
CA SER A 14 -11.23 14.96 -11.78
C SER A 14 -10.52 16.27 -11.44
N TRP A 15 -10.55 16.69 -10.17
CA TRP A 15 -9.75 17.80 -9.63
C TRP A 15 -8.24 17.51 -9.62
N LYS A 16 -7.75 16.59 -10.47
CA LYS A 16 -6.32 16.34 -10.68
C LYS A 16 -5.61 17.55 -11.28
N SER A 17 -6.34 18.44 -11.97
CA SER A 17 -5.78 19.65 -12.62
C SER A 17 -5.70 20.88 -11.73
N ASP A 18 -6.47 20.93 -10.63
CA ASP A 18 -6.55 22.14 -9.81
C ASP A 18 -5.27 22.35 -9.01
N SER A 19 -4.99 23.53 -8.45
CA SER A 19 -3.89 23.72 -7.49
C SER A 19 -4.34 23.36 -6.07
N LEU A 20 -3.41 23.11 -5.15
CA LEU A 20 -3.77 22.91 -3.73
C LEU A 20 -4.54 24.12 -3.19
N PHE A 21 -4.13 25.32 -3.60
CA PHE A 21 -4.81 26.57 -3.24
C PHE A 21 -6.26 26.62 -3.74
N GLN A 22 -6.51 26.20 -4.98
CA GLN A 22 -7.87 26.12 -5.53
C GLN A 22 -8.73 25.11 -4.77
N LEU A 23 -8.18 23.95 -4.40
CA LEU A 23 -8.91 22.98 -3.57
C LEU A 23 -9.27 23.53 -2.19
N ILE A 24 -8.37 24.32 -1.58
CA ILE A 24 -8.64 24.94 -0.29
C ILE A 24 -9.75 26.00 -0.42
N GLN A 25 -9.77 26.79 -1.49
CA GLN A 25 -10.88 27.73 -1.75
C GLN A 25 -12.23 27.01 -1.92
N LEU A 26 -12.23 25.85 -2.60
CA LEU A 26 -13.44 25.06 -2.79
C LEU A 26 -14.03 24.52 -1.47
N ILE A 27 -13.22 24.37 -0.39
CA ILE A 27 -13.74 24.01 0.93
C ILE A 27 -14.73 25.07 1.42
N GLU A 28 -14.39 26.35 1.29
CA GLU A 28 -15.23 27.44 1.76
C GLU A 28 -16.52 27.54 0.94
N ASP A 29 -16.41 27.38 -0.37
CA ASP A 29 -17.57 27.32 -1.26
C ASP A 29 -18.50 26.16 -0.89
N ALA A 30 -17.96 24.98 -0.60
CA ALA A 30 -18.75 23.82 -0.20
C ALA A 30 -19.42 24.00 1.18
N LEU A 31 -18.75 24.65 2.13
CA LEU A 31 -19.32 25.00 3.43
C LEU A 31 -20.43 26.04 3.28
N TYR A 32 -20.19 27.09 2.48
CA TYR A 32 -21.17 28.14 2.19
C TYR A 32 -22.43 27.58 1.51
N LEU A 33 -22.26 26.56 0.65
CA LEU A 33 -23.35 25.90 -0.07
C LEU A 33 -24.01 24.75 0.69
N ASP A 34 -23.61 24.46 1.93
CA ASP A 34 -24.06 23.31 2.73
C ASP A 34 -24.00 21.99 1.94
N ALA A 35 -22.83 21.73 1.35
CA ALA A 35 -22.57 20.60 0.49
C ALA A 35 -21.62 19.57 1.13
N PRO A 36 -22.06 18.76 2.12
CA PRO A 36 -21.19 17.87 2.89
C PRO A 36 -20.52 16.78 2.05
N ILE A 37 -21.18 16.31 0.98
CA ILE A 37 -20.61 15.30 0.08
C ILE A 37 -19.48 15.92 -0.74
N ALA A 38 -19.70 17.14 -1.28
CA ALA A 38 -18.66 17.90 -1.98
C ALA A 38 -17.46 18.16 -1.06
N LEU A 39 -17.73 18.65 0.16
CA LEU A 39 -16.70 18.92 1.17
C LEU A 39 -15.84 17.70 1.45
N LYS A 40 -16.46 16.53 1.67
CA LYS A 40 -15.74 15.27 1.92
C LYS A 40 -14.85 14.88 0.74
N HIS A 41 -15.32 15.06 -0.50
CA HIS A 41 -14.50 14.81 -1.69
C HIS A 41 -13.31 15.76 -1.76
N ILE A 42 -13.51 17.05 -1.47
CA ILE A 42 -12.45 18.08 -1.54
C ILE A 42 -11.37 17.76 -0.52
N GLN A 43 -11.79 17.43 0.71
CA GLN A 43 -10.89 17.01 1.78
C GLN A 43 -10.07 15.76 1.40
N HIS A 44 -10.69 14.76 0.75
CA HIS A 44 -9.96 13.60 0.23
C HIS A 44 -8.98 13.97 -0.87
N ALA A 45 -9.35 14.89 -1.77
CA ALA A 45 -8.46 15.35 -2.84
C ALA A 45 -7.23 16.09 -2.29
N ILE A 46 -7.42 16.91 -1.26
CA ILE A 46 -6.33 17.59 -0.53
C ILE A 46 -5.43 16.55 0.14
N ALA A 47 -6.01 15.62 0.91
CA ALA A 47 -5.24 14.59 1.60
C ALA A 47 -4.44 13.72 0.63
N SER A 48 -5.05 13.31 -0.49
CA SER A 48 -4.40 12.55 -1.55
C SER A 48 -3.19 13.27 -2.16
N ARG A 49 -3.23 14.62 -2.24
CA ARG A 49 -2.12 15.42 -2.77
C ARG A 49 -0.99 15.62 -1.78
N LEU A 50 -1.30 15.69 -0.49
CA LEU A 50 -0.29 15.88 0.55
C LEU A 50 0.41 14.56 0.89
N ASN A 51 -0.33 13.46 0.97
CA ASN A 51 0.18 12.16 1.40
C ASN A 51 1.44 11.71 0.66
N GLY A 52 2.44 11.25 1.43
CA GLY A 52 3.70 10.71 0.93
C GLY A 52 4.75 11.76 0.53
N LYS A 53 4.47 13.05 0.73
CA LYS A 53 5.39 14.14 0.34
C LYS A 53 6.27 14.58 1.50
N ARG A 54 7.50 14.97 1.16
CA ARG A 54 8.49 15.53 2.10
C ARG A 54 8.39 17.04 2.19
N ALA A 55 8.98 17.63 3.23
CA ALA A 55 8.96 19.08 3.43
C ALA A 55 9.30 19.90 2.17
N PRO A 56 10.33 19.59 1.35
CA PRO A 56 10.63 20.38 0.14
C PRO A 56 9.53 20.32 -0.92
N GLU A 57 8.91 19.14 -1.12
CA GLU A 57 7.81 18.97 -2.07
C GLU A 57 6.54 19.66 -1.58
N LEU A 58 6.29 19.62 -0.27
CA LEU A 58 5.19 20.32 0.37
C LEU A 58 5.36 21.84 0.24
N CYS A 59 6.56 22.38 0.47
CA CYS A 59 6.87 23.79 0.25
C CYS A 59 6.59 24.23 -1.19
N ALA A 60 7.00 23.42 -2.17
CA ALA A 60 6.76 23.68 -3.58
C ALA A 60 5.25 23.67 -3.93
N LEU A 61 4.47 22.75 -3.35
CA LEU A 61 3.01 22.66 -3.59
C LEU A 61 2.20 23.77 -2.93
N ILE A 62 2.65 24.20 -1.76
CA ILE A 62 1.96 25.20 -0.93
C ILE A 62 2.36 26.62 -1.36
N GLY A 63 3.40 26.78 -2.18
CA GLY A 63 3.88 28.08 -2.66
C GLY A 63 4.70 28.85 -1.63
N ALA A 64 5.31 28.14 -0.66
CA ALA A 64 6.21 28.74 0.32
C ALA A 64 7.58 28.99 -0.32
N GLY A 65 7.73 30.11 -1.03
CA GLY A 65 9.04 30.71 -1.28
C GLY A 65 9.67 31.07 0.07
N GLY A 66 10.95 30.72 0.25
CA GLY A 66 11.62 30.67 1.55
C GLY A 66 11.32 31.84 2.48
N ASP A 67 10.65 31.54 3.59
CA ASP A 67 10.49 32.46 4.72
C ASP A 67 11.13 31.81 5.96
N PHE A 68 12.43 31.58 5.85
CA PHE A 68 13.34 31.47 6.97
C PHE A 68 14.46 32.47 6.74
N GLY A 69 14.38 33.58 7.46
CA GLY A 69 15.52 34.47 7.67
C GLY A 69 16.64 33.71 8.36
N SER A 70 17.80 33.74 7.72
CA SER A 70 19.14 33.51 8.25
C SER A 70 19.30 33.73 9.76
N ALA A 71 19.52 32.66 10.53
CA ALA A 71 20.16 32.73 11.85
C ALA A 71 20.85 31.41 12.30
N GLU A 72 21.26 30.53 11.38
CA GLU A 72 22.02 29.30 11.73
C GLU A 72 23.24 29.05 10.83
N GLU A 73 23.87 30.11 10.31
CA GLU A 73 25.26 30.04 9.88
C GLU A 73 26.15 30.65 10.97
N HIS A 74 26.45 29.88 12.02
CA HIS A 74 27.73 29.92 12.75
C HIS A 74 27.71 28.90 13.90
N ALA A 75 28.10 27.65 13.61
CA ALA A 75 28.90 26.80 14.52
C ALA A 75 29.29 25.50 13.82
N SER A 76 30.22 25.58 12.87
CA SER A 76 31.05 24.44 12.51
C SER A 76 31.94 24.05 13.69
N HIS A 77 31.98 22.74 14.00
CA HIS A 77 32.83 22.02 14.97
C HIS A 77 32.21 21.71 16.34
N ALA A 78 31.54 20.55 16.47
CA ALA A 78 32.03 19.42 17.27
C ALA A 78 31.07 18.21 17.28
N ALA A 79 31.66 17.02 17.11
CA ALA A 79 31.23 15.71 17.59
C ALA A 79 30.00 15.01 16.96
N ALA A 80 30.30 13.91 16.27
CA ALA A 80 29.40 12.80 16.04
C ALA A 80 28.89 12.21 17.38
N ALA A 81 27.61 12.41 17.68
CA ALA A 81 26.76 11.54 18.51
C ALA A 81 25.31 12.06 18.49
N SER A 82 24.33 11.13 18.52
CA SER A 82 22.89 11.35 18.72
C SER A 82 22.05 11.78 17.50
N ASN A 83 21.67 10.79 16.67
CA ASN A 83 20.54 10.90 15.74
C ASN A 83 19.21 10.83 16.50
N ALA A 84 18.66 11.98 16.88
CA ALA A 84 17.22 12.21 17.11
C ALA A 84 17.00 13.69 17.40
N GLU A 85 16.84 14.52 16.36
CA GLU A 85 16.30 15.87 16.56
C GLU A 85 14.78 15.75 16.67
N PRO A 86 14.15 16.17 17.78
CA PRO A 86 12.71 16.05 17.97
C PRO A 86 11.96 16.86 16.91
N ALA A 87 10.81 16.36 16.48
CA ALA A 87 10.07 16.95 15.37
C ALA A 87 9.65 18.41 15.62
N PHE A 88 9.54 18.84 16.89
CA PHE A 88 9.18 20.20 17.28
C PHE A 88 9.98 20.54 18.55
N VAL A 89 10.78 21.60 18.52
CA VAL A 89 11.57 22.10 19.67
C VAL A 89 10.71 23.12 20.45
N PRO A 90 10.80 23.18 21.79
CA PRO A 90 10.09 24.19 22.59
C PRO A 90 10.53 25.62 22.23
N GLU A 91 9.59 26.54 22.07
CA GLU A 91 9.88 27.98 22.17
C GLU A 91 10.06 28.31 23.65
N ASP A 92 11.31 28.44 24.10
CA ASP A 92 11.61 29.12 25.36
C ASP A 92 11.33 30.61 25.17
N VAL A 93 10.41 31.14 25.97
CA VAL A 93 10.12 32.58 26.07
C VAL A 93 11.33 33.26 26.70
N VAL A 94 12.32 33.63 25.87
CA VAL A 94 13.35 34.58 26.26
C VAL A 94 12.90 35.95 25.76
N GLU A 95 12.25 36.71 26.64
CA GLU A 95 12.10 38.16 26.48
C GLU A 95 13.50 38.78 26.32
N ALA A 96 13.86 39.16 25.11
CA ALA A 96 15.04 39.98 24.86
C ALA A 96 14.75 41.45 25.26
N PRO A 97 15.74 42.19 25.78
CA PRO A 97 15.50 43.51 26.36
C PRO A 97 15.12 44.54 25.31
N GLN A 98 14.10 45.34 25.61
CA GLN A 98 13.64 46.47 24.80
C GLN A 98 14.76 47.52 24.63
N GLN A 99 15.08 47.86 23.38
CA GLN A 99 15.75 49.10 23.01
C GLN A 99 14.92 49.88 21.96
N PRO A 100 15.01 51.22 21.95
CA PRO A 100 13.91 52.08 21.54
C PRO A 100 13.78 52.24 20.02
N ALA A 101 12.54 52.51 19.63
CA ALA A 101 12.03 52.60 18.27
C ALA A 101 12.84 53.49 17.32
N SER A 102 13.12 52.95 16.12
CA SER A 102 13.28 53.75 14.92
C SER A 102 12.13 53.44 13.96
N SER A 103 11.48 54.52 13.54
CA SER A 103 10.29 54.56 12.72
C SER A 103 10.55 54.02 11.31
N THR A 104 10.05 52.82 11.03
CA THR A 104 9.72 52.38 9.68
C THR A 104 8.38 51.69 9.77
N LEU A 105 7.39 52.13 8.97
CA LEU A 105 6.07 51.51 8.88
C LEU A 105 6.23 49.98 8.75
N PRO A 106 5.41 49.17 9.45
CA PRO A 106 5.42 47.74 9.19
C PRO A 106 5.01 47.53 7.73
N PRO A 107 5.70 46.65 6.97
CA PRO A 107 5.19 46.23 5.69
C PRO A 107 3.79 45.64 5.90
N GLU A 108 2.87 46.05 5.04
CA GLU A 108 1.49 45.58 4.98
C GLU A 108 1.48 44.05 5.12
N PRO A 109 0.70 43.47 6.05
CA PRO A 109 0.69 42.02 6.20
C PRO A 109 0.17 41.42 4.90
N LEU A 110 1.05 40.72 4.17
CA LEU A 110 0.68 39.87 3.05
C LEU A 110 -0.52 39.05 3.50
N GLN A 111 -1.65 39.25 2.83
CA GLN A 111 -2.94 38.64 3.16
C GLN A 111 -2.75 37.14 3.40
N GLN A 112 -2.77 36.76 4.69
CA GLN A 112 -2.85 35.38 5.08
C GLN A 112 -4.16 34.84 4.51
N PRO A 113 -4.16 33.67 3.87
CA PRO A 113 -5.41 33.10 3.38
C PRO A 113 -6.35 32.83 4.56
N SER A 114 -7.43 33.60 4.67
CA SER A 114 -8.47 33.38 5.66
C SER A 114 -9.29 32.18 5.24
N PHE A 115 -8.94 30.99 5.73
CA PHE A 115 -9.70 29.76 5.50
C PHE A 115 -10.28 29.23 6.81
N SER A 116 -11.40 28.49 6.75
CA SER A 116 -11.93 27.76 7.91
C SER A 116 -10.89 26.75 8.44
N ALA A 117 -10.26 27.08 9.58
CA ALA A 117 -9.25 26.25 10.21
C ALA A 117 -9.79 24.84 10.50
N ASP A 118 -11.03 24.73 10.99
CA ASP A 118 -11.65 23.46 11.36
C ASP A 118 -11.85 22.52 10.15
N ALA A 119 -12.24 23.07 9.00
CA ALA A 119 -12.43 22.27 7.79
C ALA A 119 -11.11 21.82 7.18
N MET A 120 -10.06 22.61 7.36
CA MET A 120 -8.71 22.26 6.97
C MET A 120 -8.07 21.26 7.93
N GLU A 121 -8.34 21.35 9.23
CA GLU A 121 -7.99 20.33 10.22
C GLU A 121 -8.64 18.99 9.89
N ALA A 122 -9.90 18.98 9.43
CA ALA A 122 -10.56 17.77 8.96
C ALA A 122 -9.92 17.19 7.68
N ALA A 123 -9.49 18.04 6.73
CA ALA A 123 -8.74 17.59 5.55
C ALA A 123 -7.38 16.99 5.94
N LEU A 124 -6.64 17.70 6.78
CA LEU A 124 -5.39 17.21 7.37
C LEU A 124 -5.62 15.99 8.25
N GLY A 125 -6.82 15.80 8.80
CA GLY A 125 -7.34 14.63 9.51
C GLY A 125 -7.39 13.34 8.70
N LEU A 126 -7.18 13.42 7.38
CA LEU A 126 -7.05 12.29 6.46
C LEU A 126 -5.60 12.07 5.97
N VAL A 127 -4.68 12.98 6.29
CA VAL A 127 -3.26 12.90 5.90
C VAL A 127 -2.48 11.93 6.79
N ASP A 128 -1.50 11.18 6.29
CA ASP A 128 -0.72 10.28 7.13
C ASP A 128 0.17 11.04 8.14
N VAL A 129 0.39 10.46 9.32
CA VAL A 129 1.12 11.12 10.43
C VAL A 129 2.55 11.51 10.02
N ALA A 130 3.21 10.73 9.15
CA ALA A 130 4.54 11.07 8.68
C ALA A 130 4.52 12.33 7.80
N THR A 131 3.58 12.43 6.86
CA THR A 131 3.39 13.66 6.06
C THR A 131 2.99 14.86 6.93
N LEU A 132 2.12 14.67 7.92
CA LEU A 132 1.79 15.74 8.89
C LEU A 132 3.03 16.22 9.65
N ALA A 133 3.92 15.31 10.03
CA ALA A 133 5.18 15.67 10.68
C ALA A 133 6.10 16.51 9.77
N GLU A 134 6.08 16.28 8.46
CA GLU A 134 6.87 17.04 7.48
C GLU A 134 6.33 18.47 7.25
N LEU A 135 5.04 18.72 7.49
CA LEU A 135 4.45 20.07 7.39
C LEU A 135 5.06 21.09 8.35
N LYS A 136 5.78 20.64 9.39
CA LYS A 136 6.58 21.49 10.27
C LYS A 136 7.55 22.41 9.53
N GLY A 137 8.05 21.96 8.37
CA GLY A 137 9.07 22.63 7.59
C GLY A 137 8.55 23.65 6.58
N VAL A 138 7.22 23.83 6.48
CA VAL A 138 6.60 24.63 5.41
C VAL A 138 6.40 26.09 5.82
N THR A 139 5.42 26.38 6.69
CA THR A 139 5.22 27.71 7.28
C THR A 139 4.80 27.59 8.75
N ARG A 140 4.87 28.69 9.52
CA ARG A 140 4.36 28.72 10.91
C ARG A 140 2.89 28.31 11.01
N PHE A 141 2.08 28.69 10.02
CA PHE A 141 0.65 28.33 9.96
C PHE A 141 0.45 26.82 9.79
N TRP A 142 1.08 26.21 8.77
CA TRP A 142 0.97 24.76 8.52
C TRP A 142 1.58 23.94 9.65
N ARG A 143 2.64 24.44 10.28
CA ARG A 143 3.23 23.86 11.48
C ARG A 143 2.22 23.79 12.63
N ALA A 144 1.58 24.92 12.96
CA ALA A 144 0.59 24.98 14.04
C ALA A 144 -0.64 24.10 13.76
N LEU A 145 -1.12 24.10 12.52
CA LEU A 145 -2.26 23.28 12.09
C LEU A 145 -1.93 21.77 12.15
N ALA A 146 -0.77 21.38 11.63
CA ALA A 146 -0.30 20.00 11.68
C ALA A 146 -0.10 19.53 13.13
N GLN A 147 0.46 20.38 13.99
CA GLN A 147 0.62 20.09 15.42
C GLN A 147 -0.74 19.87 16.11
N ARG A 148 -1.73 20.72 15.87
CA ARG A 148 -3.09 20.56 16.41
C ARG A 148 -3.74 19.25 15.97
N VAL A 149 -3.65 18.93 14.67
CA VAL A 149 -4.19 17.68 14.12
C VAL A 149 -3.46 16.46 14.69
N LEU A 150 -2.13 16.52 14.82
CA LEU A 150 -1.33 15.44 15.39
C LEU A 150 -1.67 15.23 16.87
N CYS A 151 -1.78 16.30 17.66
CA CYS A 151 -2.20 16.20 19.05
C CYS A 151 -3.60 15.60 19.14
N SER A 152 -4.59 16.11 18.41
CA SER A 152 -5.94 15.56 18.41
C SER A 152 -5.97 14.06 18.05
N ARG A 153 -5.15 13.61 17.09
CA ARG A 153 -5.11 12.22 16.64
C ARG A 153 -4.37 11.26 17.56
N LEU A 154 -3.29 11.72 18.18
CA LEU A 154 -2.39 10.89 19.00
C LEU A 154 -2.72 10.97 20.49
N CYS A 155 -3.80 11.67 20.86
CA CYS A 155 -4.23 11.82 22.25
C CYS A 155 -5.29 10.81 22.68
N ARG A 156 -5.50 10.75 23.99
CA ARG A 156 -6.35 9.80 24.69
C ARG A 156 -7.86 10.14 24.59
N ARG A 157 -8.68 9.08 24.62
CA ARG A 157 -10.16 9.00 24.59
C ARG A 157 -10.86 9.86 25.66
N ASP A 158 -11.91 10.55 25.20
CA ASP A 158 -13.03 11.26 25.86
C ASP A 158 -12.82 11.99 27.20
N GLY A 159 -12.97 13.32 27.16
CA GLY A 159 -13.21 14.18 28.32
C GLY A 159 -12.01 14.96 28.86
N GLN A 160 -10.81 14.74 28.34
CA GLN A 160 -9.61 15.54 28.64
C GLN A 160 -9.35 16.56 27.52
N PRO A 161 -8.85 17.78 27.83
CA PRO A 161 -8.52 18.75 26.81
C PRO A 161 -7.40 18.21 25.90
N VAL A 162 -7.53 18.43 24.59
CA VAL A 162 -6.49 18.05 23.62
C VAL A 162 -5.21 18.83 23.95
N PRO A 163 -4.09 18.15 24.22
CA PRO A 163 -2.77 18.75 24.40
C PRO A 163 -2.42 19.70 23.26
N THR A 164 -1.72 20.78 23.59
CA THR A 164 -1.24 21.71 22.56
C THR A 164 0.13 21.33 22.04
N ARG A 165 0.87 20.51 22.79
CA ARG A 165 2.22 20.07 22.44
C ARG A 165 2.35 18.55 22.43
N LEU A 166 3.23 18.05 21.57
CA LEU A 166 3.45 16.61 21.42
C LEU A 166 4.17 15.99 22.63
N ASP A 167 5.01 16.75 23.34
CA ASP A 167 5.72 16.29 24.53
C ASP A 167 4.81 16.07 25.75
N GLU A 168 3.60 16.66 25.74
CA GLU A 168 2.57 16.42 26.76
C GLU A 168 1.89 15.04 26.58
N ILE A 169 2.05 14.41 25.41
CA ILE A 169 1.40 13.13 25.10
C ILE A 169 2.21 11.98 25.68
N THR A 170 1.70 11.42 26.78
CA THR A 170 2.33 10.31 27.52
C THR A 170 1.59 8.98 27.37
N ASP A 171 0.35 9.01 26.90
CA ASP A 171 -0.53 7.85 26.76
C ASP A 171 -1.20 7.87 25.37
N LEU A 172 -1.16 6.75 24.63
CA LEU A 172 -1.77 6.61 23.30
C LEU A 172 -2.89 5.58 23.32
N ASP A 173 -4.04 5.89 22.72
CA ASP A 173 -5.13 4.94 22.52
C ASP A 173 -4.97 4.20 21.18
N VAL A 174 -4.55 2.94 21.26
CA VAL A 174 -4.29 2.08 20.10
C VAL A 174 -5.60 1.51 19.53
N GLU A 175 -6.61 1.29 20.37
CA GLU A 175 -7.92 0.77 19.94
C GLU A 175 -8.56 1.73 18.94
N GLN A 176 -8.58 3.03 19.25
CA GLN A 176 -9.09 4.05 18.32
C GLN A 176 -8.33 4.11 17.00
N LEU A 177 -7.00 3.97 17.03
CA LEU A 177 -6.18 3.96 15.81
C LEU A 177 -6.50 2.76 14.92
N ILE A 178 -6.70 1.59 15.52
CA ILE A 178 -7.06 0.36 14.81
C ILE A 178 -8.47 0.48 14.23
N GLU A 179 -9.44 0.93 15.01
CA GLU A 179 -10.83 1.14 14.56
C GLU A 179 -10.92 2.15 13.41
N ALA A 180 -10.05 3.17 13.44
CA ALA A 180 -9.92 4.14 12.35
C ALA A 180 -9.16 3.60 11.12
N GLY A 181 -8.67 2.36 11.14
CA GLY A 181 -7.86 1.77 10.08
C GLY A 181 -6.42 2.31 9.99
N ARG A 182 -5.98 3.10 10.97
CA ARG A 182 -4.69 3.81 11.02
C ARG A 182 -3.68 3.10 11.92
N HIS A 183 -3.58 1.79 11.77
CA HIS A 183 -2.72 0.93 12.59
C HIS A 183 -1.23 1.35 12.56
N GLY A 184 -0.74 1.86 11.43
CA GLY A 184 0.64 2.35 11.31
C GLY A 184 0.98 3.58 12.15
N ASP A 185 -0.01 4.36 12.60
CA ASP A 185 0.22 5.57 13.39
C ASP A 185 0.86 5.25 14.76
N ALA A 186 0.61 4.04 15.30
CA ALA A 186 1.25 3.59 16.54
C ALA A 186 2.78 3.51 16.42
N ALA A 187 3.30 3.02 15.29
CA ALA A 187 4.74 2.94 15.03
C ALA A 187 5.35 4.34 14.88
N VAL A 188 4.64 5.26 14.24
CA VAL A 188 5.07 6.65 14.04
C VAL A 188 5.06 7.41 15.37
N ALA A 189 4.02 7.24 16.18
CA ALA A 189 3.90 7.84 17.51
C ALA A 189 5.07 7.44 18.42
N GLY A 190 5.42 6.15 18.44
CA GLY A 190 6.57 5.67 19.22
C GLY A 190 7.94 6.22 18.78
N ARG A 191 8.05 6.74 17.55
CA ARG A 191 9.22 7.51 17.08
C ARG A 191 9.13 8.99 17.45
N MET A 192 7.95 9.60 17.29
CA MET A 192 7.75 11.04 17.38
C MET A 192 7.57 11.55 18.81
N LEU A 193 7.05 10.71 19.72
CA LEU A 193 6.68 11.09 21.07
C LEU A 193 7.75 10.60 22.06
N PRO A 194 8.68 11.46 22.51
CA PRO A 194 9.74 11.06 23.44
C PRO A 194 9.21 10.72 24.83
N GLY A 195 8.06 11.30 25.22
CA GLY A 195 7.41 11.08 26.52
C GLY A 195 6.40 9.94 26.54
N LEU A 196 6.21 9.21 25.44
CA LEU A 196 5.20 8.16 25.35
C LEU A 196 5.53 7.00 26.29
N ALA A 197 4.77 6.89 27.38
CA ALA A 197 4.95 5.92 28.44
C ALA A 197 4.01 4.72 28.30
N ARG A 198 2.75 4.94 27.89
CA ARG A 198 1.72 3.90 27.90
C ARG A 198 0.90 3.81 26.62
N LEU A 199 0.49 2.59 26.29
CA LEU A 199 -0.53 2.33 25.27
C LEU A 199 -1.77 1.76 25.92
N HIS A 200 -2.94 2.25 25.53
CA HIS A 200 -4.24 1.79 26.01
C HIS A 200 -5.00 1.14 24.86
N GLY A 201 -5.76 0.09 25.16
CA GLY A 201 -6.71 -0.48 24.20
C GLY A 201 -7.30 -1.80 24.71
N TYR A 202 -8.57 -2.03 24.41
CA TYR A 202 -9.32 -3.24 24.75
C TYR A 202 -9.31 -3.58 26.26
N GLY A 203 -9.22 -2.57 27.12
CA GLY A 203 -9.14 -2.75 28.58
C GLY A 203 -7.74 -3.08 29.11
N TYR A 204 -6.70 -3.07 28.27
CA TYR A 204 -5.32 -3.32 28.64
C TYR A 204 -4.47 -2.04 28.60
N VAL A 205 -3.40 -2.03 29.40
CA VAL A 205 -2.40 -0.96 29.46
C VAL A 205 -1.02 -1.57 29.24
N VAL A 206 -0.27 -1.06 28.26
CA VAL A 206 1.08 -1.52 27.93
C VAL A 206 2.12 -0.49 28.35
N ASP A 207 3.17 -0.91 29.05
CA ASP A 207 4.34 -0.07 29.36
C ASP A 207 5.33 -0.08 28.20
N VAL A 208 5.46 1.03 27.48
CA VAL A 208 6.30 1.15 26.27
C VAL A 208 7.79 0.99 26.60
N ALA A 209 8.24 1.48 27.76
CA ALA A 209 9.64 1.36 28.18
C ALA A 209 9.97 -0.09 28.54
N ALA A 210 9.06 -0.79 29.21
CA ALA A 210 9.20 -2.21 29.50
C ALA A 210 9.28 -3.05 28.20
N VAL A 211 8.42 -2.77 27.21
CA VAL A 211 8.47 -3.46 25.90
C VAL A 211 9.78 -3.19 25.16
N ARG A 212 10.33 -1.97 25.27
CA ARG A 212 11.61 -1.61 24.67
C ARG A 212 12.80 -2.32 25.34
N ALA A 213 12.69 -2.59 26.64
CA ALA A 213 13.70 -3.31 27.42
C ALA A 213 13.56 -4.84 27.33
N ALA A 214 12.38 -5.36 26.97
CA ALA A 214 12.10 -6.78 26.87
C ALA A 214 12.96 -7.47 25.81
N ASP A 215 13.57 -8.62 26.15
CA ASP A 215 14.29 -9.44 25.18
C ASP A 215 13.30 -10.30 24.39
N LEU A 216 12.85 -9.76 23.25
CA LEU A 216 11.91 -10.43 22.34
C LEU A 216 12.62 -11.36 21.33
N ARG A 217 13.89 -11.71 21.58
CA ARG A 217 14.61 -12.68 20.75
C ARG A 217 14.10 -14.09 21.08
N ASN A 218 13.64 -14.81 20.06
CA ASN A 218 13.36 -16.23 20.18
C ASN A 218 14.68 -16.94 20.54
N GLY A 219 14.73 -17.55 21.74
CA GLY A 219 15.91 -18.25 22.24
C GLY A 219 16.43 -19.28 21.24
N ALA A 220 17.76 -19.31 21.04
CA ALA A 220 18.48 -20.07 20.02
C ALA A 220 18.42 -21.61 20.15
N GLY A 221 17.44 -22.17 20.85
CA GLY A 221 17.36 -23.60 21.20
C GLY A 221 16.18 -24.38 20.61
N ASN A 222 15.22 -23.75 19.93
CA ASN A 222 14.06 -24.47 19.39
C ASN A 222 14.17 -24.71 17.88
N THR A 223 14.06 -25.96 17.45
CA THR A 223 13.97 -26.44 16.06
C THR A 223 12.69 -25.99 15.33
N ARG A 224 11.87 -25.12 15.94
CA ARG A 224 10.64 -24.58 15.36
C ARG A 224 10.91 -23.22 14.72
N PRO A 225 10.29 -22.93 13.55
CA PRO A 225 10.45 -21.64 12.90
C PRO A 225 10.01 -20.50 13.83
N PRO A 226 10.70 -19.35 13.81
CA PRO A 226 10.41 -18.24 14.70
C PRO A 226 9.02 -17.70 14.41
N SER A 227 8.09 -17.92 15.34
CA SER A 227 6.78 -17.30 15.33
C SER A 227 6.78 -16.04 16.19
N LEU A 228 6.14 -14.97 15.71
CA LEU A 228 5.98 -13.71 16.43
C LEU A 228 5.11 -14.04 17.64
N LEU A 229 5.52 -13.64 18.83
CA LEU A 229 4.69 -13.78 20.04
C LEU A 229 4.42 -15.23 20.44
N HIS A 230 5.45 -16.08 20.45
CA HIS A 230 5.37 -17.41 21.06
C HIS A 230 6.48 -17.65 22.07
N GLY A 231 6.20 -18.53 23.03
CA GLY A 231 7.14 -18.92 24.09
C GLY A 231 7.62 -17.73 24.90
N THR A 232 8.91 -17.73 25.24
CA THR A 232 9.53 -16.73 26.13
C THR A 232 9.37 -15.28 25.65
N ALA A 233 9.30 -15.05 24.34
CA ALA A 233 9.08 -13.71 23.79
C ALA A 233 7.65 -13.22 24.03
N ARG A 234 6.65 -14.12 24.01
CA ARG A 234 5.26 -13.81 24.37
C ARG A 234 5.17 -13.52 25.86
N ASP A 235 5.79 -14.34 26.69
CA ASP A 235 5.74 -14.18 28.15
C ASP A 235 6.41 -12.87 28.59
N ALA A 236 7.57 -12.55 28.01
CA ALA A 236 8.25 -11.28 28.23
C ALA A 236 7.36 -10.10 27.83
N LEU A 237 6.69 -10.17 26.69
CA LEU A 237 5.82 -9.09 26.24
C LEU A 237 4.55 -8.97 27.09
N ASN A 238 3.92 -10.10 27.45
CA ASN A 238 2.75 -10.12 28.33
C ASN A 238 3.07 -9.57 29.71
N SER A 239 4.31 -9.73 30.22
CA SER A 239 4.74 -9.12 31.47
C SER A 239 4.78 -7.58 31.43
N CYS A 240 4.83 -6.99 30.24
CA CYS A 240 4.76 -5.54 30.03
C CYS A 240 3.31 -5.02 29.91
N ILE A 241 2.30 -5.91 29.93
CA ILE A 241 0.90 -5.60 29.69
C ILE A 241 0.10 -5.87 30.97
N SER A 242 -0.66 -4.88 31.42
CA SER A 242 -1.58 -4.98 32.55
C SER A 242 -3.02 -5.01 32.05
N GLY A 243 -3.83 -5.97 32.51
CA GLY A 243 -5.26 -6.09 32.18
C GLY A 243 -5.80 -7.47 32.53
N GLU A 244 -7.12 -7.65 32.44
CA GLU A 244 -7.78 -8.92 32.74
C GLU A 244 -7.88 -9.82 31.50
N GLY A 245 -7.18 -10.96 31.50
CA GLY A 245 -7.26 -11.97 30.44
C GLY A 245 -6.03 -12.00 29.51
N GLU A 246 -6.20 -12.61 28.33
CA GLU A 246 -5.16 -12.62 27.29
C GLU A 246 -5.26 -11.35 26.42
N PRO A 247 -4.16 -10.57 26.27
CA PRO A 247 -4.18 -9.36 25.47
C PRO A 247 -4.41 -9.68 23.98
N PRO A 248 -5.17 -8.85 23.24
CA PRO A 248 -5.42 -9.05 21.83
C PRO A 248 -4.14 -8.92 21.00
N LEU A 249 -4.10 -9.62 19.87
CA LEU A 249 -2.92 -9.70 19.01
C LEU A 249 -2.56 -8.33 18.43
N GLU A 250 -3.56 -7.55 18.06
CA GLU A 250 -3.43 -6.22 17.46
C GLU A 250 -2.75 -5.23 18.41
N LEU A 251 -3.17 -5.21 19.68
CA LEU A 251 -2.53 -4.40 20.73
C LEU A 251 -1.08 -4.82 20.95
N THR A 252 -0.86 -6.13 21.01
CA THR A 252 0.47 -6.72 21.22
C THR A 252 1.43 -6.33 20.09
N ILE A 253 0.97 -6.38 18.83
CA ILE A 253 1.74 -5.97 17.65
C ILE A 253 1.96 -4.46 17.63
N ALA A 254 0.95 -3.67 17.98
CA ALA A 254 1.06 -2.21 18.07
C ALA A 254 2.12 -1.80 19.11
N ALA A 255 2.13 -2.46 20.27
CA ALA A 255 3.12 -2.23 21.30
C ALA A 255 4.55 -2.50 20.81
N VAL A 256 4.74 -3.61 20.13
CA VAL A 256 6.03 -3.96 19.52
C VAL A 256 6.46 -2.93 18.47
N ALA A 257 5.55 -2.54 17.57
CA ALA A 257 5.84 -1.57 16.51
C ALA A 257 6.16 -0.18 17.09
N CYS A 258 5.41 0.24 18.11
CA CYS A 258 5.59 1.50 18.82
C CYS A 258 6.91 1.55 19.62
N ALA A 259 7.18 0.53 20.44
CA ALA A 259 8.38 0.45 21.27
C ALA A 259 9.67 0.39 20.42
N GLY A 260 9.57 -0.15 19.20
CA GLY A 260 10.64 -0.26 18.21
C GLY A 260 11.76 -1.18 18.64
N SER A 261 11.38 -2.35 19.17
CA SER A 261 12.34 -3.30 19.71
C SER A 261 13.20 -3.90 18.59
N ARG A 262 14.50 -3.59 18.60
CA ARG A 262 15.58 -4.06 17.70
C ARG A 262 15.13 -4.92 16.49
N VAL A 263 15.24 -6.25 16.61
CA VAL A 263 14.95 -7.22 15.55
C VAL A 263 14.03 -8.30 16.12
N ILE A 264 12.88 -8.54 15.49
CA ILE A 264 11.90 -9.54 15.93
C ILE A 264 11.56 -10.44 14.75
N CYS A 265 11.72 -11.75 14.92
CA CYS A 265 11.52 -12.73 13.83
C CYS A 265 12.30 -12.37 12.55
N GLY A 266 13.47 -11.73 12.71
CA GLY A 266 14.29 -11.24 11.61
C GLY A 266 13.84 -9.91 10.99
N ILE A 267 12.70 -9.35 11.41
CA ILE A 267 12.20 -8.03 10.99
C ILE A 267 12.97 -6.96 11.76
N PRO A 268 13.65 -6.01 11.09
CA PRO A 268 14.38 -4.94 11.75
C PRO A 268 13.44 -3.80 12.17
N VAL A 269 12.61 -4.04 13.19
CA VAL A 269 11.56 -3.12 13.68
C VAL A 269 12.14 -1.74 13.99
N GLN A 270 13.26 -1.68 14.70
CA GLN A 270 13.89 -0.40 15.06
C GLN A 270 14.29 0.39 13.80
N LEU A 271 14.97 -0.26 12.84
CA LEU A 271 15.45 0.41 11.63
C LEU A 271 14.31 0.85 10.70
N MET A 272 13.24 0.05 10.62
CA MET A 272 12.04 0.44 9.86
C MET A 272 11.33 1.62 10.53
N ARG A 273 11.17 1.58 11.86
CA ARG A 273 10.57 2.69 12.59
C ARG A 273 11.41 3.95 12.48
N GLU A 274 12.74 3.87 12.55
CA GLU A 274 13.66 5.01 12.44
C GLU A 274 13.87 5.49 10.99
N ASP A 275 13.13 4.95 10.02
CA ASP A 275 13.18 5.33 8.61
C ASP A 275 14.58 5.22 7.97
N GLY A 276 15.37 4.23 8.44
CA GLY A 276 16.77 4.07 8.05
C GLY A 276 17.04 3.15 6.86
N VAL A 277 16.00 2.53 6.28
CA VAL A 277 16.16 1.43 5.30
C VAL A 277 15.41 1.70 4.00
N THR A 278 16.14 1.82 2.91
CA THR A 278 15.57 2.04 1.56
C THR A 278 15.19 0.76 0.84
N LYS A 279 15.89 -0.34 1.13
CA LYS A 279 15.66 -1.68 0.55
C LYS A 279 15.76 -2.74 1.63
N LEU A 280 14.75 -3.59 1.72
CA LEU A 280 14.69 -4.68 2.68
C LEU A 280 14.37 -5.99 1.98
N ASN A 281 15.12 -7.06 2.28
CA ASN A 281 14.82 -8.41 1.79
C ASN A 281 14.43 -9.34 2.94
N MET A 282 13.15 -9.67 2.98
CA MET A 282 12.49 -10.52 3.97
C MET A 282 11.99 -11.82 3.35
N SER A 283 12.43 -12.14 2.13
CA SER A 283 11.96 -13.34 1.45
C SER A 283 12.43 -14.61 2.16
N ASN A 284 11.60 -15.66 2.10
CA ASN A 284 11.91 -16.99 2.63
C ASN A 284 12.35 -17.02 4.11
N ARG A 285 11.73 -16.19 4.95
CA ARG A 285 12.03 -16.13 6.40
C ARG A 285 11.03 -16.91 7.26
N GLY A 286 10.03 -17.54 6.65
CA GLY A 286 8.99 -18.27 7.37
C GLY A 286 8.04 -17.35 8.14
N LEU A 287 7.92 -16.08 7.72
CA LEU A 287 7.01 -15.11 8.32
C LEU A 287 5.56 -15.56 8.11
N HIS A 288 4.74 -15.42 9.14
CA HIS A 288 3.34 -15.86 9.20
C HIS A 288 2.44 -14.62 9.42
N VAL A 289 1.14 -14.83 9.64
CA VAL A 289 0.12 -13.76 9.75
C VAL A 289 0.50 -12.65 10.72
N ALA A 290 0.93 -12.98 11.95
CA ALA A 290 1.33 -11.96 12.93
C ALA A 290 2.54 -11.12 12.47
N ALA A 291 3.49 -11.73 11.76
CA ALA A 291 4.61 -11.01 11.16
C ALA A 291 4.18 -10.11 9.99
N ALA A 292 3.20 -10.53 9.18
CA ALA A 292 2.60 -9.67 8.14
C ALA A 292 1.92 -8.44 8.77
N MET A 293 1.15 -8.64 9.84
CA MET A 293 0.53 -7.55 10.59
C MET A 293 1.59 -6.60 11.14
N LEU A 294 2.67 -7.10 11.76
CA LEU A 294 3.75 -6.22 12.22
C LEU A 294 4.38 -5.40 11.07
N ILE A 295 4.61 -6.04 9.92
CA ILE A 295 5.13 -5.33 8.73
C ILE A 295 4.12 -4.29 8.23
N ALA A 296 2.82 -4.59 8.26
CA ALA A 296 1.75 -3.65 7.92
C ALA A 296 1.72 -2.44 8.86
N TYR A 297 2.07 -2.58 10.15
CA TYR A 297 2.23 -1.45 11.07
C TYR A 297 3.50 -0.63 10.79
N LEU A 298 4.57 -1.28 10.32
CA LEU A 298 5.88 -0.63 10.13
C LEU A 298 6.04 0.06 8.78
N ILE A 299 5.49 -0.49 7.70
CA ILE A 299 5.59 0.10 6.36
C ILE A 299 5.08 1.55 6.33
N PRO A 300 3.93 1.91 6.93
CA PRO A 300 3.44 3.28 6.93
C PRO A 300 4.37 4.27 7.66
N ALA A 301 5.18 3.79 8.60
CA ALA A 301 6.15 4.60 9.32
C ALA A 301 7.41 4.90 8.50
N THR A 302 7.68 4.14 7.43
CA THR A 302 8.81 4.37 6.54
C THR A 302 8.46 5.37 5.43
N SER A 303 9.33 6.35 5.19
CA SER A 303 9.28 7.29 4.08
C SER A 303 10.38 7.04 3.04
N VAL A 304 11.50 6.40 3.42
CA VAL A 304 12.61 6.11 2.49
C VAL A 304 12.51 4.74 1.82
N LEU A 305 11.71 3.82 2.37
CA LEU A 305 11.61 2.44 1.90
C LEU A 305 10.99 2.43 0.50
N LYS A 306 11.66 1.81 -0.46
CA LYS A 306 11.22 1.70 -1.86
C LYS A 306 10.98 0.26 -2.29
N ASN A 307 11.66 -0.69 -1.65
CA ASN A 307 11.56 -2.11 -1.95
C ASN A 307 11.63 -2.94 -0.66
N CYS A 308 10.66 -3.82 -0.46
CA CYS A 308 10.56 -4.72 0.68
C CYS A 308 10.17 -6.11 0.15
N ASN A 309 11.13 -6.96 -0.21
CA ASN A 309 10.81 -8.27 -0.75
C ASN A 309 10.21 -9.19 0.33
N LEU A 310 8.92 -9.51 0.21
CA LEU A 310 8.14 -10.30 1.16
C LEU A 310 7.80 -11.70 0.65
N LEU A 311 8.33 -12.12 -0.50
CA LEU A 311 7.97 -13.39 -1.13
C LEU A 311 8.43 -14.63 -0.36
N LYS A 312 7.82 -15.79 -0.64
CA LYS A 312 8.16 -17.11 -0.08
C LYS A 312 8.00 -17.15 1.44
N ASN A 313 7.05 -16.38 1.96
CA ASN A 313 6.65 -16.44 3.37
C ASN A 313 5.34 -17.22 3.51
N ARG A 314 4.94 -17.49 4.75
CA ARG A 314 3.75 -18.27 5.12
C ARG A 314 2.56 -17.35 5.37
N PHE A 315 2.36 -16.37 4.49
CA PHE A 315 1.20 -15.49 4.55
C PHE A 315 -0.02 -16.19 3.95
N ASP A 316 -1.18 -15.96 4.55
CA ASP A 316 -2.44 -16.28 3.91
C ASP A 316 -2.83 -15.20 2.88
N VAL A 317 -3.93 -15.44 2.18
CA VAL A 317 -4.45 -14.54 1.14
C VAL A 317 -4.85 -13.19 1.73
N GLU A 318 -5.41 -13.16 2.94
CA GLU A 318 -5.88 -11.94 3.60
C GLU A 318 -4.72 -11.03 4.00
N SER A 319 -3.70 -11.59 4.66
CA SER A 319 -2.47 -10.90 5.05
C SER A 319 -1.72 -10.35 3.83
N ALA A 320 -1.63 -11.15 2.75
CA ALA A 320 -0.99 -10.72 1.52
C ALA A 320 -1.77 -9.59 0.84
N THR A 321 -3.10 -9.63 0.87
CA THR A 321 -3.97 -8.58 0.33
C THR A 321 -3.84 -7.27 1.12
N MET A 322 -3.76 -7.37 2.46
CA MET A 322 -3.49 -6.21 3.33
C MET A 322 -2.13 -5.57 2.99
N LEU A 323 -1.07 -6.39 2.91
CA LEU A 323 0.28 -5.91 2.55
C LEU A 323 0.33 -5.31 1.13
N ALA A 324 -0.36 -5.94 0.17
CA ALA A 324 -0.51 -5.44 -1.19
C ALA A 324 -1.16 -4.05 -1.23
N LYS A 325 -2.22 -3.84 -0.46
CA LYS A 325 -2.90 -2.54 -0.35
C LYS A 325 -1.96 -1.48 0.22
N ILE A 326 -1.30 -1.76 1.34
CA ILE A 326 -0.39 -0.82 2.00
C ILE A 326 0.81 -0.50 1.10
N GLY A 327 1.38 -1.52 0.46
CA GLY A 327 2.47 -1.36 -0.51
C GLY A 327 2.06 -0.48 -1.68
N ALA A 328 0.87 -0.69 -2.24
CA ALA A 328 0.32 0.12 -3.32
C ALA A 328 0.07 1.58 -2.90
N GLU A 329 -0.52 1.81 -1.73
CA GLU A 329 -0.77 3.15 -1.19
C GLU A 329 0.52 3.93 -0.94
N LYS A 330 1.58 3.26 -0.49
CA LYS A 330 2.89 3.88 -0.24
C LYS A 330 3.83 3.86 -1.44
N GLY A 331 3.44 3.21 -2.55
CA GLY A 331 4.31 3.03 -3.72
C GLY A 331 5.59 2.23 -3.40
N ILE A 332 5.49 1.21 -2.56
CA ILE A 332 6.61 0.34 -2.18
C ILE A 332 6.49 -0.97 -2.93
N MET A 333 7.58 -1.40 -3.56
CA MET A 333 7.64 -2.70 -4.24
C MET A 333 7.77 -3.80 -3.20
N ILE A 334 6.76 -4.67 -3.05
CA ILE A 334 6.70 -5.69 -2.00
C ILE A 334 7.07 -7.11 -2.46
N SER A 335 7.26 -7.31 -3.76
CA SER A 335 7.63 -8.61 -4.36
C SER A 335 9.13 -8.72 -4.68
N GLY A 336 9.92 -7.69 -4.37
CA GLY A 336 11.32 -7.61 -4.74
C GLY A 336 11.57 -7.18 -6.19
N MET A 337 10.51 -6.95 -6.97
CA MET A 337 10.61 -6.35 -8.30
C MET A 337 11.25 -4.96 -8.24
N THR A 338 12.03 -4.62 -9.26
CA THR A 338 12.60 -3.28 -9.43
C THR A 338 11.87 -2.54 -10.56
N ARG A 339 11.87 -1.21 -10.50
CA ARG A 339 11.10 -0.36 -11.43
C ARG A 339 11.70 -0.27 -12.84
N ASP A 340 12.95 -0.69 -12.99
CA ASP A 340 13.76 -0.59 -14.19
C ASP A 340 13.87 -1.91 -14.97
N GLN A 341 13.42 -3.03 -14.40
CA GLN A 341 13.52 -4.33 -15.07
C GLN A 341 12.44 -4.50 -16.15
N THR A 342 12.81 -5.06 -17.29
CA THR A 342 11.87 -5.34 -18.40
C THR A 342 11.30 -6.76 -18.37
N VAL A 343 11.98 -7.66 -17.67
CA VAL A 343 11.60 -9.06 -17.52
C VAL A 343 11.59 -9.40 -16.03
N ALA A 344 10.47 -9.91 -15.54
CA ALA A 344 10.31 -10.39 -14.18
C ALA A 344 10.19 -11.92 -14.19
N ASN A 345 11.25 -12.61 -13.74
CA ASN A 345 11.32 -14.06 -13.77
C ASN A 345 11.13 -14.69 -12.38
N PHE A 346 9.97 -15.31 -12.21
CA PHE A 346 9.55 -16.03 -11.01
C PHE A 346 9.30 -17.52 -11.27
N PHE A 347 9.82 -18.07 -12.37
CA PHE A 347 9.58 -19.46 -12.77
C PHE A 347 10.12 -20.48 -11.75
N ASN A 348 9.32 -21.48 -11.41
CA ASN A 348 9.67 -22.60 -10.53
C ASN A 348 10.29 -22.16 -9.19
N GLN A 349 9.59 -21.26 -8.51
CA GLN A 349 10.03 -20.68 -7.24
C GLN A 349 9.20 -21.13 -6.04
N ASN A 350 8.28 -22.09 -6.24
CA ASN A 350 7.31 -22.56 -5.26
C ASN A 350 6.46 -21.43 -4.66
N LEU A 351 6.11 -20.44 -5.47
CA LEU A 351 5.29 -19.31 -5.06
C LEU A 351 3.86 -19.75 -4.78
N GLN A 352 3.35 -19.30 -3.63
CA GLN A 352 1.99 -19.58 -3.16
C GLN A 352 1.01 -18.50 -3.66
N PRO A 353 -0.31 -18.68 -3.47
CA PRO A 353 -1.29 -17.66 -3.86
C PRO A 353 -1.00 -16.28 -3.25
N ALA A 354 -0.52 -16.25 -2.00
CA ALA A 354 -0.10 -15.02 -1.32
C ALA A 354 1.02 -14.28 -2.07
N ASP A 355 2.03 -15.00 -2.56
CA ASP A 355 3.14 -14.41 -3.31
C ASP A 355 2.68 -13.77 -4.62
N ALA A 356 1.76 -14.42 -5.33
CA ALA A 356 1.18 -13.89 -6.56
C ALA A 356 0.37 -12.61 -6.31
N ILE A 357 -0.29 -12.48 -5.16
CA ILE A 357 -0.99 -11.24 -4.76
C ILE A 357 0.01 -10.09 -4.57
N LEU A 358 1.12 -10.35 -3.90
CA LEU A 358 2.18 -9.35 -3.72
C LEU A 358 2.79 -8.94 -5.07
N ILE A 359 3.07 -9.89 -5.96
CA ILE A 359 3.57 -9.62 -7.33
C ILE A 359 2.56 -8.82 -8.14
N ALA A 360 1.27 -9.17 -8.05
CA ALA A 360 0.21 -8.44 -8.75
C ALA A 360 0.12 -6.98 -8.31
N SER A 361 0.29 -6.71 -7.01
CA SER A 361 0.26 -5.34 -6.48
C SER A 361 1.40 -4.47 -7.03
N ASP A 362 2.59 -5.06 -7.18
CA ASP A 362 3.74 -4.41 -7.77
C ASP A 362 3.56 -4.16 -9.28
N LEU A 363 2.95 -5.12 -9.98
CA LEU A 363 2.73 -5.07 -11.43
C LEU A 363 1.90 -3.86 -11.87
N ILE A 364 0.99 -3.36 -11.02
CA ILE A 364 0.16 -2.17 -11.30
C ILE A 364 1.03 -0.93 -11.56
N PHE A 365 2.19 -0.83 -10.91
CA PHE A 365 3.09 0.31 -11.01
C PHE A 365 4.24 0.10 -12.01
N MET A 366 4.31 -1.06 -12.66
CA MET A 366 5.39 -1.39 -13.59
C MET A 366 5.16 -0.75 -14.95
N ALA A 367 6.00 0.22 -15.28
CA ALA A 367 5.97 0.95 -16.55
C ALA A 367 6.86 0.34 -17.65
N VAL A 368 7.70 -0.64 -17.32
CA VAL A 368 8.68 -1.22 -18.28
C VAL A 368 8.71 -2.74 -18.33
N VAL A 369 8.02 -3.44 -17.41
CA VAL A 369 7.98 -4.91 -17.41
C VAL A 369 7.08 -5.40 -18.55
N THR A 370 7.70 -5.92 -19.60
CA THR A 370 7.00 -6.47 -20.78
C THR A 370 6.78 -7.97 -20.67
N GLU A 371 7.55 -8.68 -19.85
CA GLU A 371 7.46 -10.13 -19.67
C GLU A 371 7.43 -10.53 -18.19
N LEU A 372 6.42 -11.30 -17.80
CA LEU A 372 6.25 -11.87 -16.46
C LEU A 372 6.19 -13.39 -16.54
N ARG A 373 7.16 -14.07 -15.92
CA ARG A 373 7.24 -15.53 -15.87
C ARG A 373 6.86 -16.05 -14.50
N LEU A 374 5.67 -16.63 -14.37
CA LEU A 374 5.16 -17.25 -13.14
C LEU A 374 4.96 -18.77 -13.28
N GLY A 375 5.46 -19.38 -14.36
CA GLY A 375 5.28 -20.82 -14.61
C GLY A 375 5.81 -21.72 -13.49
N SER A 376 5.20 -22.89 -13.30
CA SER A 376 5.55 -23.89 -12.28
C SER A 376 5.50 -23.34 -10.84
N ASN A 377 4.41 -22.67 -10.49
CA ASN A 377 4.16 -22.17 -9.13
C ASN A 377 2.70 -22.44 -8.74
N PRO A 378 2.37 -23.02 -7.58
CA PRO A 378 0.98 -23.33 -7.22
C PRO A 378 0.17 -22.09 -6.77
N ILE A 379 0.09 -21.02 -7.58
CA ILE A 379 -0.61 -19.77 -7.23
C ILE A 379 -2.14 -19.92 -7.19
N GLY A 380 -2.68 -20.93 -7.87
CA GLY A 380 -4.10 -21.26 -7.89
C GLY A 380 -5.02 -20.14 -8.40
N ASN A 381 -6.33 -20.29 -8.13
CA ASN A 381 -7.34 -19.33 -8.57
C ASN A 381 -7.19 -17.95 -7.91
N ASN A 382 -6.79 -17.88 -6.64
CA ASN A 382 -6.64 -16.62 -5.91
C ASN A 382 -5.47 -15.79 -6.47
N GLY A 383 -4.32 -16.42 -6.73
CA GLY A 383 -3.20 -15.76 -7.37
C GLY A 383 -3.53 -15.33 -8.80
N ALA A 384 -4.18 -16.19 -9.59
CA ALA A 384 -4.63 -15.85 -10.94
C ALA A 384 -5.60 -14.66 -10.96
N LYS A 385 -6.53 -14.59 -10.00
CA LYS A 385 -7.45 -13.45 -9.85
C LYS A 385 -6.70 -12.15 -9.57
N ALA A 386 -5.72 -12.16 -8.66
CA ALA A 386 -4.93 -10.97 -8.36
C ALA A 386 -4.14 -10.49 -9.58
N ILE A 387 -3.48 -11.40 -10.30
CA ILE A 387 -2.79 -11.08 -11.55
C ILE A 387 -3.77 -10.51 -12.59
N ALA A 388 -4.96 -11.10 -12.73
CA ALA A 388 -5.98 -10.61 -13.64
C ALA A 388 -6.44 -9.16 -13.30
N GLU A 389 -6.64 -8.83 -12.03
CA GLU A 389 -6.97 -7.45 -11.64
C GLU A 389 -5.84 -6.47 -11.98
N ALA A 390 -4.58 -6.87 -11.78
CA ALA A 390 -3.44 -6.06 -12.19
C ALA A 390 -3.36 -5.87 -13.71
N LEU A 391 -3.70 -6.90 -14.50
CA LEU A 391 -3.75 -6.81 -15.97
C LEU A 391 -4.78 -5.82 -16.49
N LYS A 392 -5.89 -5.59 -15.80
CA LYS A 392 -6.92 -4.64 -16.26
C LYS A 392 -6.40 -3.21 -16.35
N VAL A 393 -5.41 -2.87 -15.51
CA VAL A 393 -4.82 -1.53 -15.43
C VAL A 393 -3.40 -1.47 -16.01
N ASN A 394 -2.71 -2.60 -16.13
CA ASN A 394 -1.36 -2.64 -16.69
C ASN A 394 -1.38 -2.47 -18.22
N THR A 395 -0.60 -1.50 -18.70
CA THR A 395 -0.54 -1.09 -20.11
C THR A 395 0.79 -1.42 -20.80
N VAL A 396 1.60 -2.30 -20.21
CA VAL A 396 2.97 -2.57 -20.71
C VAL A 396 3.27 -4.06 -20.85
N LEU A 397 2.64 -4.92 -20.05
CA LEU A 397 2.91 -6.35 -20.06
C LEU A 397 2.37 -7.00 -21.35
N THR A 398 3.28 -7.47 -22.19
CA THR A 398 2.96 -8.11 -23.47
C THR A 398 3.00 -9.63 -23.39
N GLN A 399 3.76 -10.20 -22.45
CA GLN A 399 3.95 -11.64 -22.32
C GLN A 399 3.73 -12.11 -20.88
N LEU A 400 2.81 -13.06 -20.70
CA LEU A 400 2.47 -13.62 -19.40
C LEU A 400 2.53 -15.15 -19.42
N TRP A 401 3.41 -15.72 -18.58
CA TRP A 401 3.55 -17.16 -18.43
C TRP A 401 2.95 -17.63 -17.10
N LEU A 402 1.85 -18.37 -17.18
CA LEU A 402 1.11 -18.96 -16.06
C LEU A 402 0.97 -20.48 -16.20
N ASN A 403 1.89 -21.13 -16.94
CA ASN A 403 1.83 -22.59 -17.09
C ASN A 403 2.05 -23.30 -15.75
N ASP A 404 1.41 -24.44 -15.52
CA ASP A 404 1.65 -25.25 -14.31
C ASP A 404 1.45 -24.44 -13.02
N ASN A 405 0.26 -23.82 -12.90
CA ASN A 405 -0.08 -22.93 -11.78
C ASN A 405 -1.29 -23.36 -10.94
N LYS A 406 -1.83 -24.56 -11.20
CA LYS A 406 -3.07 -25.08 -10.59
C LYS A 406 -4.26 -24.12 -10.75
N ILE A 407 -4.31 -23.40 -11.87
CA ILE A 407 -5.40 -22.48 -12.21
C ILE A 407 -6.59 -23.33 -12.69
N GLY A 408 -7.75 -23.17 -12.07
CA GLY A 408 -9.01 -23.78 -12.49
C GLY A 408 -9.92 -22.78 -13.19
N ASP A 409 -11.19 -23.16 -13.37
CA ASP A 409 -12.18 -22.35 -14.07
C ASP A 409 -12.36 -20.94 -13.49
N ASN A 410 -12.33 -20.80 -12.16
CA ASN A 410 -12.49 -19.49 -11.52
C ASN A 410 -11.32 -18.55 -11.82
N GLY A 411 -10.08 -19.05 -11.82
CA GLY A 411 -8.92 -18.26 -12.20
C GLY A 411 -8.92 -17.93 -13.71
N ALA A 412 -9.31 -18.89 -14.56
CA ALA A 412 -9.46 -18.67 -16.00
C ALA A 412 -10.54 -17.63 -16.32
N LYS A 413 -11.68 -17.65 -15.62
CA LYS A 413 -12.74 -16.62 -15.72
C LYS A 413 -12.21 -15.24 -15.37
N ALA A 414 -11.44 -15.10 -14.29
CA ALA A 414 -10.85 -13.81 -13.91
C ALA A 414 -9.89 -13.30 -15.00
N ILE A 415 -9.02 -14.16 -15.53
CA ILE A 415 -8.11 -13.82 -16.63
C ILE A 415 -8.89 -13.43 -17.89
N ALA A 416 -9.97 -14.14 -18.22
CA ALA A 416 -10.84 -13.82 -19.35
C ALA A 416 -11.47 -12.43 -19.20
N GLU A 417 -11.98 -12.07 -18.02
CA GLU A 417 -12.50 -10.71 -17.78
C GLU A 417 -11.41 -9.64 -17.94
N ALA A 418 -10.18 -9.92 -17.51
CA ALA A 418 -9.06 -9.01 -17.76
C ALA A 418 -8.71 -8.88 -19.24
N LEU A 419 -8.76 -9.97 -20.01
CA LEU A 419 -8.52 -9.94 -21.46
C LEU A 419 -9.55 -9.11 -22.22
N LYS A 420 -10.80 -9.02 -21.75
CA LYS A 420 -11.82 -8.18 -22.42
C LYS A 420 -11.45 -6.70 -22.45
N VAL A 421 -10.69 -6.23 -21.45
CA VAL A 421 -10.32 -4.80 -21.31
C VAL A 421 -8.84 -4.54 -21.56
N ASN A 422 -7.97 -5.56 -21.42
CA ASN A 422 -6.54 -5.40 -21.65
C ASN A 422 -6.24 -5.30 -23.15
N THR A 423 -5.52 -4.24 -23.52
CA THR A 423 -5.22 -3.87 -24.92
C THR A 423 -3.73 -4.02 -25.27
N VAL A 424 -2.95 -4.75 -24.47
CA VAL A 424 -1.48 -4.82 -24.64
C VAL A 424 -0.90 -6.23 -24.56
N LEU A 425 -1.57 -7.16 -23.88
CA LEU A 425 -1.12 -8.52 -23.71
C LEU A 425 -1.26 -9.28 -25.03
N THR A 426 -0.13 -9.64 -25.64
CA THR A 426 -0.09 -10.32 -26.94
C THR A 426 0.14 -11.82 -26.82
N ASN A 427 0.81 -12.27 -25.74
CA ASN A 427 1.15 -13.68 -25.51
C ASN A 427 0.70 -14.13 -24.11
N LEU A 428 -0.16 -15.15 -24.05
CA LEU A 428 -0.63 -15.76 -22.82
C LEU A 428 -0.39 -17.27 -22.82
N TYR A 429 0.32 -17.75 -21.80
CA TYR A 429 0.60 -19.17 -21.62
C TYR A 429 -0.09 -19.71 -20.36
N LEU A 430 -1.04 -20.61 -20.53
CA LEU A 430 -1.89 -21.21 -19.49
C LEU A 430 -1.84 -22.74 -19.53
N GLY A 431 -0.82 -23.34 -20.14
CA GLY A 431 -0.67 -24.79 -20.21
C GLY A 431 -0.49 -25.45 -18.84
N TYR A 432 -0.69 -26.76 -18.74
CA TYR A 432 -0.52 -27.56 -17.53
C TYR A 432 -1.32 -27.04 -16.32
N ASN A 433 -2.51 -26.48 -16.56
CA ASN A 433 -3.42 -26.03 -15.51
C ASN A 433 -4.60 -27.00 -15.37
N SER A 434 -5.58 -26.62 -14.55
CA SER A 434 -6.81 -27.39 -14.32
C SER A 434 -8.03 -26.66 -14.91
N ILE A 435 -7.85 -25.98 -16.04
CA ILE A 435 -8.91 -25.27 -16.74
C ILE A 435 -9.87 -26.30 -17.34
N GLY A 436 -11.15 -26.18 -16.99
CA GLY A 436 -12.24 -26.98 -17.48
C GLY A 436 -13.03 -26.29 -18.59
N VAL A 437 -14.18 -26.89 -18.90
CA VAL A 437 -15.12 -26.39 -19.91
C VAL A 437 -15.53 -24.94 -19.64
N GLU A 438 -15.84 -24.60 -18.39
CA GLU A 438 -16.37 -23.27 -18.03
C GLU A 438 -15.30 -22.18 -18.10
N GLY A 439 -14.05 -22.51 -17.74
CA GLY A 439 -12.92 -21.61 -17.94
C GLY A 439 -12.62 -21.41 -19.44
N ALA A 440 -12.68 -22.48 -20.24
CA ALA A 440 -12.49 -22.40 -21.68
C ALA A 440 -13.57 -21.55 -22.37
N LYS A 441 -14.86 -21.72 -22.00
CA LYS A 441 -15.96 -20.87 -22.48
C LYS A 441 -15.73 -19.40 -22.14
N ALA A 442 -15.29 -19.09 -20.92
CA ALA A 442 -14.99 -17.71 -20.54
C ALA A 442 -13.85 -17.11 -21.37
N ILE A 443 -12.76 -17.87 -21.59
CA ILE A 443 -11.67 -17.45 -22.48
C ILE A 443 -12.18 -17.23 -23.92
N ALA A 444 -13.03 -18.12 -24.43
CA ALA A 444 -13.63 -17.97 -25.75
C ALA A 444 -14.45 -16.67 -25.88
N GLU A 445 -15.28 -16.33 -24.88
CA GLU A 445 -16.02 -15.06 -24.86
C GLU A 445 -15.08 -13.85 -24.83
N ALA A 446 -13.98 -13.92 -24.09
CA ALA A 446 -12.98 -12.86 -24.10
C ALA A 446 -12.28 -12.72 -25.46
N LEU A 447 -11.98 -13.83 -26.14
CA LEU A 447 -11.38 -13.81 -27.47
C LEU A 447 -12.29 -13.15 -28.52
N LYS A 448 -13.61 -13.25 -28.41
CA LYS A 448 -14.54 -12.61 -29.36
C LYS A 448 -14.38 -11.09 -29.39
N VAL A 449 -14.00 -10.47 -28.26
CA VAL A 449 -13.87 -9.01 -28.13
C VAL A 449 -12.43 -8.53 -28.04
N ASN A 450 -11.49 -9.39 -27.62
CA ASN A 450 -10.08 -9.02 -27.53
C ASN A 450 -9.45 -8.94 -28.92
N THR A 451 -8.82 -7.80 -29.22
CA THR A 451 -8.25 -7.49 -30.53
C THR A 451 -6.72 -7.40 -30.52
N VAL A 452 -6.05 -7.92 -29.48
CA VAL A 452 -4.60 -7.75 -29.29
C VAL A 452 -3.86 -9.06 -29.00
N LEU A 453 -4.52 -10.03 -28.36
CA LEU A 453 -3.93 -11.32 -28.06
C LEU A 453 -3.65 -12.08 -29.36
N THR A 454 -2.38 -12.33 -29.63
CA THR A 454 -1.92 -13.04 -30.83
C THR A 454 -1.60 -14.50 -30.57
N LYS A 455 -1.20 -14.84 -29.34
CA LYS A 455 -0.80 -16.19 -28.94
C LYS A 455 -1.47 -16.61 -27.63
N LEU A 456 -2.15 -17.75 -27.68
CA LEU A 456 -2.77 -18.40 -26.54
C LEU A 456 -2.36 -19.87 -26.47
N VAL A 457 -1.73 -20.28 -25.36
CA VAL A 457 -1.31 -21.66 -25.14
C VAL A 457 -2.09 -22.25 -23.96
N LEU A 458 -2.82 -23.33 -24.20
CA LEU A 458 -3.69 -24.03 -23.25
C LEU A 458 -3.34 -25.52 -23.11
N TYR A 459 -2.12 -25.92 -23.50
CA TYR A 459 -1.66 -27.32 -23.48
C TYR A 459 -1.97 -28.04 -22.16
N SER A 460 -2.28 -29.33 -22.21
CA SER A 460 -2.43 -30.15 -20.99
C SER A 460 -3.46 -29.64 -19.98
N ASN A 461 -4.48 -28.88 -20.41
CA ASN A 461 -5.68 -28.62 -19.63
C ASN A 461 -6.74 -29.70 -19.94
N LEU A 462 -6.57 -30.87 -19.32
CA LEU A 462 -7.30 -32.09 -19.68
C LEU A 462 -8.82 -31.96 -19.60
N SER A 463 -9.33 -31.06 -18.76
CA SER A 463 -10.76 -30.86 -18.50
C SER A 463 -11.46 -29.90 -19.46
N ILE A 464 -10.76 -29.30 -20.43
CA ILE A 464 -11.40 -28.41 -21.44
C ILE A 464 -12.43 -29.18 -22.25
N GLY A 465 -12.10 -30.40 -22.67
CA GLY A 465 -12.98 -31.29 -23.44
C GLY A 465 -13.50 -30.70 -24.76
N ASP A 466 -14.39 -31.45 -25.40
CA ASP A 466 -14.98 -31.08 -26.70
C ASP A 466 -15.80 -29.80 -26.64
N GLU A 467 -16.55 -29.58 -25.54
CA GLU A 467 -17.39 -28.40 -25.38
C GLU A 467 -16.55 -27.12 -25.28
N GLY A 468 -15.50 -27.12 -24.46
CA GLY A 468 -14.60 -25.98 -24.34
C GLY A 468 -13.86 -25.70 -25.64
N ALA A 469 -13.41 -26.75 -26.34
CA ALA A 469 -12.76 -26.63 -27.64
C ALA A 469 -13.70 -26.06 -28.72
N LYS A 470 -14.96 -26.49 -28.76
CA LYS A 470 -15.97 -25.95 -29.69
C LYS A 470 -16.24 -24.47 -29.41
N ALA A 471 -16.36 -24.06 -28.15
CA ALA A 471 -16.52 -22.65 -27.79
C ALA A 471 -15.32 -21.81 -28.28
N ILE A 472 -14.09 -22.31 -28.12
CA ILE A 472 -12.89 -21.64 -28.65
C ILE A 472 -12.94 -21.57 -30.19
N ALA A 473 -13.36 -22.65 -30.88
CA ALA A 473 -13.52 -22.65 -32.33
C ALA A 473 -14.53 -21.58 -32.80
N GLU A 474 -15.68 -21.46 -32.13
CA GLU A 474 -16.67 -20.41 -32.41
C GLU A 474 -16.09 -19.01 -32.21
N ALA A 475 -15.29 -18.79 -31.17
CA ALA A 475 -14.62 -17.51 -30.96
C ALA A 475 -13.61 -17.19 -32.07
N LEU A 476 -12.88 -18.18 -32.58
CA LEU A 476 -11.91 -18.01 -33.67
C LEU A 476 -12.53 -17.64 -35.01
N MET A 477 -13.82 -17.96 -35.23
CA MET A 477 -14.56 -17.54 -36.42
C MET A 477 -14.74 -16.02 -36.48
N VAL A 478 -14.81 -15.37 -35.32
CA VAL A 478 -14.98 -13.91 -35.18
C VAL A 478 -13.65 -13.22 -34.91
N ASN A 479 -12.77 -13.85 -34.12
CA ASN A 479 -11.47 -13.30 -33.79
C ASN A 479 -10.48 -13.44 -34.96
N THR A 480 -10.08 -12.31 -35.52
CA THR A 480 -9.14 -12.24 -36.65
C THR A 480 -7.69 -12.01 -36.25
N VAL A 481 -7.41 -11.76 -34.96
CA VAL A 481 -6.10 -11.32 -34.45
C VAL A 481 -5.24 -12.48 -33.94
N LEU A 482 -5.83 -13.43 -33.21
CA LEU A 482 -5.12 -14.60 -32.67
C LEU A 482 -4.54 -15.40 -33.84
N ASN A 483 -3.24 -15.65 -33.84
CA ASN A 483 -2.57 -16.40 -34.91
C ASN A 483 -1.85 -17.65 -34.41
N ASN A 484 -1.78 -17.87 -33.09
CA ASN A 484 -1.21 -19.06 -32.50
C ASN A 484 -2.11 -19.56 -31.37
N LEU A 485 -2.66 -20.76 -31.56
CA LEU A 485 -3.46 -21.46 -30.56
C LEU A 485 -2.86 -22.84 -30.29
N GLY A 486 -2.53 -23.07 -29.02
CA GLY A 486 -2.02 -24.33 -28.55
C GLY A 486 -3.00 -25.09 -27.66
N LEU A 487 -3.43 -26.29 -28.08
CA LEU A 487 -4.35 -27.20 -27.37
C LEU A 487 -3.82 -28.65 -27.26
N LEU A 488 -2.52 -28.86 -27.53
CA LEU A 488 -1.84 -30.15 -27.38
C LEU A 488 -2.15 -30.83 -26.04
N ASN A 489 -2.29 -32.15 -26.11
CA ASN A 489 -2.51 -33.00 -24.94
C ASN A 489 -3.79 -32.61 -24.16
N ILE A 490 -4.86 -32.30 -24.90
CA ILE A 490 -6.23 -32.22 -24.40
C ILE A 490 -7.03 -33.38 -24.99
N ILE A 491 -7.97 -33.92 -24.22
CA ILE A 491 -8.84 -35.00 -24.68
C ILE A 491 -9.91 -34.39 -25.59
N LEU A 492 -9.67 -34.46 -26.91
CA LEU A 492 -10.57 -33.94 -27.95
C LEU A 492 -11.03 -35.06 -28.90
N GLY A 493 -12.33 -35.17 -29.09
CA GLY A 493 -12.97 -35.96 -30.13
C GLY A 493 -12.82 -35.32 -31.52
N ASP A 494 -13.00 -36.13 -32.56
CA ASP A 494 -12.76 -35.72 -33.95
C ASP A 494 -13.64 -34.56 -34.41
N ALA A 495 -14.86 -34.45 -33.88
CA ALA A 495 -15.76 -33.34 -34.17
C ALA A 495 -15.20 -32.01 -33.64
N ALA A 496 -14.62 -32.00 -32.43
CA ALA A 496 -14.04 -30.79 -31.84
C ALA A 496 -12.74 -30.39 -32.57
N LYS A 497 -11.90 -31.37 -32.95
CA LYS A 497 -10.70 -31.12 -33.76
C LYS A 497 -11.06 -30.54 -35.13
N THR A 498 -12.05 -31.13 -35.80
CA THR A 498 -12.55 -30.63 -37.09
C THR A 498 -13.07 -29.21 -36.95
N ALA A 499 -13.87 -28.90 -35.91
CA ALA A 499 -14.37 -27.55 -35.67
C ALA A 499 -13.24 -26.52 -35.50
N LEU A 500 -12.17 -26.85 -34.75
CA LEU A 500 -11.00 -25.98 -34.60
C LEU A 500 -10.23 -25.78 -35.91
N GLN A 501 -10.07 -26.84 -36.71
CA GLN A 501 -9.40 -26.78 -38.00
C GLN A 501 -10.19 -25.95 -39.02
N ASP A 502 -11.51 -26.16 -39.08
CA ASP A 502 -12.41 -25.40 -39.94
C ASP A 502 -12.43 -23.92 -39.54
N ALA A 503 -12.39 -23.62 -38.23
CA ALA A 503 -12.40 -22.24 -37.74
C ALA A 503 -11.17 -21.42 -38.15
N VAL A 504 -10.04 -22.08 -38.42
CA VAL A 504 -8.80 -21.41 -38.85
C VAL A 504 -8.49 -21.63 -40.33
N LYS A 505 -9.37 -22.33 -41.05
CA LYS A 505 -9.19 -22.65 -42.46
C LYS A 505 -9.07 -21.37 -43.28
N GLY A 506 -7.98 -21.26 -44.06
CA GLY A 506 -7.69 -20.07 -44.88
C GLY A 506 -6.96 -18.94 -44.14
N ARG A 507 -6.76 -19.03 -42.82
CA ARG A 507 -5.94 -18.06 -42.07
C ARG A 507 -4.45 -18.33 -42.31
N ARG A 508 -3.86 -17.59 -43.26
CA ARG A 508 -2.43 -17.72 -43.60
C ARG A 508 -1.54 -17.47 -42.38
N GLY A 509 -0.62 -18.39 -42.12
CA GLY A 509 0.33 -18.29 -41.01
C GLY A 509 -0.24 -18.62 -39.62
N PHE A 510 -1.51 -19.05 -39.53
CA PHE A 510 -2.07 -19.49 -38.25
C PHE A 510 -1.41 -20.79 -37.80
N GLN A 511 -0.91 -20.81 -36.56
CA GLN A 511 -0.29 -21.96 -35.91
C GLN A 511 -1.31 -22.60 -34.96
N LEU A 512 -1.89 -23.72 -35.38
CA LEU A 512 -2.79 -24.53 -34.56
C LEU A 512 -2.06 -25.81 -34.13
N SER A 513 -1.97 -26.08 -32.83
CA SER A 513 -1.41 -27.33 -32.29
C SER A 513 -2.49 -28.07 -31.50
N LEU A 514 -2.92 -29.24 -31.97
CA LEU A 514 -3.98 -30.08 -31.36
C LEU A 514 -3.45 -31.37 -30.78
#